data_AF-A0A3R6B533-F1
#
_entry.id   AF-A0A3R6B533-F1
#
_cell.length_a   1.000
_cell.length_b   1.000
_cell.length_c   1.000
_cell.angle_alpha   90.00
_cell.angle_beta   90.00
_cell.angle_gamma   90.00
#
_symmetry.space_group_name_H-M   'P 1'
#
loop_
_entity.id
_entity.type
_entity.pdbx_description
1 polymer ?
#
loop_
_entity_poly.entity_id
_entity_poly.type
_entity_poly.pdbx_seq_one_letter_code
_entity_poly.pdbx_strand_id
1 'polypeptide(L)'
;MAAERKEKVIRVLQILQTTDKKTPVNATQIVDKLENEYVIGKTDRRSIYRDVKMLQSCGYPIEQAKDKKQAGIWTSMHLMTGRLRL
;
A
#
# COMPACT_ATOMS: atom_id res chain seq x y z
N MET A 1 15.95 -11.67 -1.71
CA MET A 1 16.64 -11.71 -0.39
C MET A 1 15.72 -11.18 0.72
N ALA A 2 16.06 -11.38 2.01
CA ALA A 2 15.24 -10.87 3.12
C ALA A 2 15.12 -9.32 3.13
N ALA A 3 16.14 -8.61 2.66
CA ALA A 3 16.16 -7.15 2.54
C ALA A 3 15.10 -6.62 1.55
N GLU A 4 15.07 -7.16 0.31
CA GLU A 4 14.08 -6.81 -0.72
C GLU A 4 12.64 -7.02 -0.23
N ARG A 5 12.41 -8.07 0.56
CA ARG A 5 11.09 -8.35 1.13
C ARG A 5 10.65 -7.30 2.15
N LYS A 6 11.59 -6.81 2.99
CA LYS A 6 11.31 -5.74 3.96
C LYS A 6 11.09 -4.40 3.25
N GLU A 7 11.92 -4.10 2.26
CA GLU A 7 11.80 -2.88 1.47
C GLU A 7 10.43 -2.80 0.78
N LYS A 8 9.99 -3.87 0.11
CA LYS A 8 8.67 -3.93 -0.52
C LYS A 8 7.54 -3.56 0.44
N VAL A 9 7.53 -4.15 1.65
CA VAL A 9 6.49 -3.88 2.65
C VAL A 9 6.50 -2.41 3.09
N ILE A 10 7.68 -1.81 3.25
CA ILE A 10 7.83 -0.39 3.59
C ILE A 10 7.29 0.49 2.45
N ARG A 11 7.59 0.17 1.19
CA ARG A 11 7.08 0.93 0.04
C ARG A 11 5.56 0.81 -0.12
N VAL A 12 4.99 -0.38 0.11
CA VAL A 12 3.52 -0.55 0.17
C VAL A 12 2.90 0.36 1.22
N LEU A 13 3.49 0.42 2.41
CA LEU A 13 3.02 1.32 3.47
C LEU A 13 3.11 2.80 3.04
N GLN A 14 4.23 3.23 2.46
CA GLN A 14 4.41 4.61 1.97
C GLN A 14 3.37 4.99 0.91
N ILE A 15 3.09 4.10 -0.04
CA ILE A 15 2.04 4.32 -1.04
C ILE A 15 0.68 4.52 -0.35
N LEU A 16 0.32 3.64 0.59
CA LEU A 16 -0.96 3.71 1.29
C LEU A 16 -1.09 4.93 2.21
N GLN A 17 0.02 5.42 2.78
CA GLN A 17 0.04 6.65 3.57
C GLN A 17 -0.27 7.91 2.75
N THR A 18 -0.14 7.85 1.42
CA THR A 18 -0.52 8.93 0.51
C THR A 18 -1.95 8.82 -0.03
N THR A 19 -2.70 7.80 0.39
CA THR A 19 -4.04 7.50 -0.12
C THR A 19 -5.09 7.57 0.96
N ASP A 20 -6.27 8.05 0.59
CA ASP A 20 -7.42 8.16 1.47
C ASP A 20 -8.65 7.49 0.84
N LYS A 21 -9.78 7.52 1.56
CA LYS A 21 -11.04 6.94 1.09
C LYS A 21 -11.57 7.60 -0.19
N LYS A 22 -11.20 8.86 -0.48
CA LYS A 22 -11.63 9.58 -1.69
C LYS A 22 -10.75 9.21 -2.90
N THR A 23 -9.51 8.81 -2.63
CA THR A 23 -8.48 8.48 -3.63
C THR A 23 -7.90 7.08 -3.38
N PRO A 24 -8.74 6.03 -3.39
CA PRO A 24 -8.27 4.69 -3.09
C PRO A 24 -7.37 4.16 -4.21
N VAL A 25 -6.41 3.30 -3.86
CA VAL A 25 -5.54 2.63 -4.84
C VAL A 25 -5.81 1.14 -4.88
N ASN A 26 -5.81 0.54 -6.06
CA ASN A 26 -5.97 -0.91 -6.18
C ASN A 26 -4.61 -1.64 -6.21
N ALA A 27 -4.64 -2.96 -6.04
CA ALA A 27 -3.43 -3.76 -6.01
C ALA A 27 -2.60 -3.70 -7.31
N THR A 28 -3.23 -3.49 -8.47
CA THR A 28 -2.50 -3.32 -9.74
C THR A 28 -1.71 -2.02 -9.73
N GLN A 29 -2.33 -0.91 -9.31
CA GLN A 29 -1.64 0.38 -9.19
C GLN A 29 -0.48 0.33 -8.20
N ILE A 30 -0.63 -0.38 -7.08
CA ILE A 30 0.47 -0.58 -6.13
C ILE A 30 1.61 -1.35 -6.79
N VAL A 31 1.33 -2.42 -7.55
CA VAL A 31 2.35 -3.16 -8.32
C VAL A 31 3.05 -2.23 -9.31
N ASP A 32 2.31 -1.46 -10.09
CA ASP A 32 2.89 -0.56 -11.09
C ASP A 32 3.82 0.47 -10.45
N LYS A 33 3.45 1.02 -9.29
CA LYS A 33 4.32 1.94 -8.53
C LYS A 33 5.57 1.23 -8.01
N LEU A 34 5.42 0.05 -7.44
CA LEU A 34 6.55 -0.72 -6.91
C LEU A 34 7.57 -1.04 -8.02
N GLU A 35 7.10 -1.48 -9.18
CA GLU A 35 7.98 -1.88 -10.29
C GLU A 35 8.59 -0.66 -11.02
N ASN A 36 7.81 0.40 -11.25
CA ASN A 36 8.26 1.52 -12.08
C ASN A 36 8.82 2.72 -11.28
N GLU A 37 8.27 3.03 -10.10
CA GLU A 37 8.73 4.18 -9.29
C GLU A 37 9.80 3.76 -8.29
N TYR A 38 9.62 2.61 -7.63
CA TYR A 38 10.52 2.12 -6.58
C TYR A 38 11.52 1.06 -7.06
N VAL A 39 11.42 0.62 -8.33
CA VAL A 39 12.31 -0.39 -8.94
C VAL A 39 12.40 -1.68 -8.10
N ILE A 40 11.30 -2.01 -7.41
CA ILE A 40 11.15 -3.29 -6.72
C ILE A 40 10.92 -4.33 -7.81
N GLY A 41 11.65 -5.44 -7.75
CA GLY A 41 11.51 -6.53 -8.70
C GLY A 41 10.06 -7.04 -8.82
N LYS A 42 9.85 -7.93 -9.80
CA LYS A 42 8.52 -8.39 -10.22
C LYS A 42 7.62 -8.75 -9.03
N THR A 43 6.50 -8.04 -8.91
CA THR A 43 5.59 -8.14 -7.77
C THR A 43 4.19 -8.52 -8.23
N ASP A 44 3.59 -9.53 -7.59
CA ASP A 44 2.24 -9.96 -7.94
C ASP A 44 1.19 -9.38 -6.96
N ARG A 45 -0.04 -9.18 -7.47
CA ARG A 45 -1.17 -8.63 -6.69
C ARG A 45 -1.49 -9.46 -5.44
N ARG A 46 -1.33 -10.79 -5.45
CA ARG A 46 -1.58 -11.62 -4.24
C ARG A 46 -0.54 -11.34 -3.16
N SER A 47 0.69 -11.03 -3.55
CA SER A 47 1.70 -10.58 -2.59
C SER A 47 1.34 -9.25 -1.92
N ILE A 48 0.73 -8.31 -2.65
CA ILE A 48 0.25 -7.04 -2.08
C ILE A 48 -0.80 -7.28 -1.00
N TYR A 49 -1.81 -8.13 -1.25
CA TYR A 49 -2.82 -8.43 -0.24
C TYR A 49 -2.23 -9.08 1.02
N ARG A 50 -1.16 -9.88 0.88
CA ARG A 50 -0.44 -10.45 2.04
C ARG A 50 0.28 -9.36 2.83
N ASP A 51 0.95 -8.45 2.15
CA ASP A 51 1.64 -7.33 2.80
C ASP A 51 0.64 -6.40 3.50
N VAL A 52 -0.49 -6.10 2.85
CA VAL A 52 -1.59 -5.32 3.44
C VAL A 52 -2.14 -5.99 4.70
N LYS A 53 -2.39 -7.30 4.66
CA LYS A 53 -2.84 -8.06 5.84
C LYS A 53 -1.81 -8.05 6.97
N MET A 54 -0.52 -8.13 6.63
CA MET A 54 0.57 -8.00 7.59
C MET A 54 0.56 -6.60 8.22
N LEU A 55 0.46 -5.54 7.43
CA LEU A 55 0.39 -4.16 7.94
C LEU A 55 -0.84 -3.95 8.84
N GLN A 56 -2.00 -4.49 8.47
CA GLN A 56 -3.18 -4.49 9.34
C GLN A 56 -2.91 -5.21 10.68
N SER A 57 -2.25 -6.36 10.65
CA SER A 57 -1.88 -7.10 11.88
C SER A 57 -0.87 -6.36 12.75
N CYS A 58 -0.05 -5.48 12.17
CA CYS A 58 0.85 -4.59 12.89
C CYS A 58 0.14 -3.34 13.46
N GLY A 59 -1.17 -3.18 13.22
CA GLY A 59 -1.96 -2.05 13.75
C GLY A 59 -2.06 -0.84 12.81
N TYR A 60 -1.60 -0.94 11.55
CA TYR A 60 -1.82 0.15 10.59
C TYR A 60 -3.31 0.20 10.17
N PRO A 61 -3.95 1.38 10.21
CA PRO A 61 -5.38 1.54 9.91
C PRO A 61 -5.61 1.55 8.39
N ILE A 62 -5.45 0.39 7.77
CA ILE A 62 -5.65 0.19 6.32
C ILE A 62 -7.01 -0.47 6.10
N GLU A 63 -7.82 0.16 5.28
CA GLU A 63 -9.13 -0.32 4.85
C GLU A 63 -9.08 -0.80 3.40
N GLN A 64 -9.97 -1.75 3.11
CA GLN A 64 -10.17 -2.30 1.78
C GLN A 64 -11.66 -2.27 1.47
N ALA A 65 -12.01 -1.88 0.24
CA ALA A 65 -13.40 -1.91 -0.17
C ALA A 65 -13.89 -3.36 -0.31
N LYS A 66 -15.11 -3.59 0.17
CA LYS A 66 -15.76 -4.91 0.18
C LYS A 66 -16.23 -5.33 -1.21
N ASP A 67 -16.47 -4.37 -2.09
CA ASP A 67 -16.95 -4.62 -3.44
C ASP A 67 -15.81 -4.95 -4.41
N LYS A 68 -15.95 -6.08 -5.12
CA LYS A 68 -14.98 -6.50 -6.15
C LYS A 68 -14.84 -5.50 -7.29
N LYS A 69 -15.87 -4.66 -7.54
CA LYS A 69 -15.85 -3.59 -8.55
C LYS A 69 -15.07 -2.36 -8.09
N GLN A 70 -14.91 -2.17 -6.79
CA GLN A 70 -14.13 -1.10 -6.18
C GLN A 70 -13.03 -1.73 -5.33
N ALA A 71 -12.11 -2.50 -5.90
CA ALA A 71 -11.02 -3.16 -5.14
C ALA A 71 -9.93 -2.18 -4.67
N GLY A 72 -10.34 -1.06 -4.08
CA GLY A 72 -9.50 -0.01 -3.54
C GLY A 72 -9.00 -0.32 -2.14
N ILE A 73 -7.80 0.15 -1.85
CA ILE A 73 -7.07 0.06 -0.59
C ILE A 73 -6.66 1.49 -0.22
N TRP A 74 -6.93 1.88 1.01
CA TRP A 74 -6.61 3.22 1.52
C TRP A 74 -6.29 3.17 3.00
N THR A 75 -5.66 4.23 3.51
CA THR A 75 -5.57 4.42 4.95
C THR A 75 -6.81 5.12 5.47
N SER A 76 -7.38 4.59 6.55
CA SER A 76 -8.53 5.18 7.26
C SER A 76 -8.10 6.36 8.15
N MET A 77 -6.79 6.51 8.39
CA MET A 77 -6.26 7.61 9.17
C MET A 77 -6.31 8.90 8.36
N HIS A 78 -7.04 9.91 8.86
CA HIS A 78 -6.66 11.30 8.64
C HIS A 78 -5.32 11.52 9.37
N LEU A 79 -4.23 10.99 8.83
CA LEU A 79 -2.93 11.52 9.20
C LEU A 79 -2.91 12.94 8.67
N MET A 80 -2.97 13.84 9.63
CA MET A 80 -3.00 15.27 9.47
C MET A 80 -2.15 15.71 8.27
N THR A 81 -2.72 16.62 7.50
CA THR A 81 -2.10 17.61 6.62
C THR A 81 -0.84 18.24 7.24
N GLY A 82 0.21 17.45 7.35
CA GLY A 82 1.42 17.73 8.11
C GLY A 82 2.58 17.02 7.46
N ARG A 83 2.81 17.35 6.17
CA ARG A 83 4.13 17.59 5.59
C ARG A 83 5.30 16.99 6.41
N LEU A 84 5.66 15.74 6.11
CA LEU A 84 7.08 15.37 6.07
C LEU A 84 7.45 15.28 4.60
N ARG A 85 7.52 16.47 3.97
CA ARG A 85 8.48 16.70 2.89
C ARG A 85 9.81 16.89 3.61
N LEU A 86 10.64 15.85 3.62
CA LEU A 86 12.09 16.05 3.65
C LEU A 86 12.54 16.31 2.21
#